data_AF-A0A9P9QQM9-F1
#
_entry.id   AF-A0A9P9QQM9-F1
#
_cell.length_a   1.000
_cell.length_b   1.000
_cell.length_c   1.000
_cell.angle_alpha   90.00
_cell.angle_beta   90.00
_cell.angle_gamma   90.00
#
_symmetry.space_group_name_H-M   'P 1'
#
loop_
_entity.id
_entity.type
_entity.pdbx_description
1 polymer ?
#
loop_
_entity_poly.entity_id
_entity_poly.type
_entity_poly.pdbx_seq_one_letter_code
_entity_poly.pdbx_strand_id
1 'polypeptide(L)'
;MASRQWDAYKSLCITTRDSDSTTCLGTNRYGKRCRWDIDHDSFQQIRAVLDRMERRPPNEALLSLDQLARLCLSCEFHPGQRGEVISGWRTVISEAQREYEEGVALKTRIAELEARSGSASQQVVQELHDEVARLKYQITKEQNAHTSTRIELMQRTIQSSDLQMSLHEESCKVSNAMSEREGLLQQMALLESDLTQWKAKYSQAEETLQAKSSTLTDFERIAADADYHRRISEERSQQVTDLESALEEEKLEIARMSRELAKESTARNELQEAYAILHQEFQETMQQRDHLTFELTMERDRYSKLLRESNQTRQDLATIESDLEEAQANLEASQADNDRHRTSASEHEKQSFASITELSQQLNETRERLSSNQQDLSKKDAALNKITKMWQDLRKDVEDNGATFAAARDGDAATITHLRQDLRSAEDQLSVVNRVLEESQREISELQSSAQRAAQRDSAVIDGLTGRLELYRNHPFRAFFMTLAEAFGRQPMAFLEGLRVARFNKVVRSASSGVEPVDK
;
A
#
# COMPACT_ATOMS: atom_id res chain seq x y z
N MET A 1 45.41 94.99 -161.98
CA MET A 1 45.86 94.16 -163.12
C MET A 1 44.63 93.48 -163.69
N ALA A 2 44.28 93.73 -164.95
CA ALA A 2 43.10 93.09 -165.56
C ALA A 2 43.27 91.56 -165.53
N SER A 3 42.23 90.80 -165.17
CA SER A 3 42.31 89.34 -165.16
C SER A 3 42.50 88.83 -166.58
N ARG A 4 43.62 88.13 -166.82
CA ARG A 4 43.88 87.47 -168.10
C ARG A 4 42.95 86.27 -168.22
N GLN A 5 42.37 86.10 -169.40
CA GLN A 5 41.49 84.97 -169.67
C GLN A 5 42.27 83.75 -170.19
N TRP A 6 43.38 83.99 -170.92
CA TRP A 6 44.32 82.97 -171.40
C TRP A 6 45.68 83.62 -171.76
N ASP A 7 46.73 82.83 -172.06
CA ASP A 7 48.09 83.31 -172.36
C ASP A 7 48.41 83.24 -173.86
N ALA A 8 48.16 84.34 -174.57
CA ALA A 8 48.32 84.42 -176.02
C ALA A 8 49.80 84.45 -176.45
N TYR A 9 50.69 85.03 -175.63
CA TYR A 9 52.14 85.07 -175.91
C TYR A 9 52.73 83.65 -175.93
N LYS A 10 52.42 82.87 -174.90
CA LYS A 10 52.89 81.49 -174.78
C LYS A 10 52.26 80.60 -175.83
N SER A 11 50.95 80.76 -176.08
CA SER A 11 50.23 79.88 -177.01
C SER A 11 50.69 80.10 -178.45
N LEU A 12 50.78 81.35 -178.93
CA LEU A 12 51.08 81.61 -180.34
C LEU A 12 52.59 81.56 -180.68
N CYS A 13 53.47 81.41 -179.70
CA CYS A 13 54.93 81.27 -179.85
C CYS A 13 55.61 82.33 -180.73
N ILE A 14 55.05 83.55 -180.79
CA ILE A 14 55.56 84.65 -181.62
C ILE A 14 56.75 85.33 -180.96
N THR A 15 56.56 85.66 -179.68
CA THR A 15 57.50 86.35 -178.81
C THR A 15 57.10 86.04 -177.36
N THR A 16 58.00 86.30 -176.41
CA THR A 16 57.70 86.22 -174.99
C THR A 16 57.35 87.61 -174.45
N ARG A 17 56.63 87.68 -173.33
CA ARG A 17 56.21 88.98 -172.75
C ARG A 17 57.41 89.84 -172.31
N ASP A 18 58.56 89.22 -172.10
CA ASP A 18 59.78 89.89 -171.63
C ASP A 18 60.78 90.19 -172.75
N SER A 19 60.47 89.79 -173.99
CA SER A 19 61.35 90.04 -175.14
C SER A 19 61.17 91.47 -175.68
N ASP A 20 62.27 92.07 -176.14
CA ASP A 20 62.37 93.42 -176.71
C ASP A 20 62.41 93.45 -178.24
N SER A 21 62.49 92.28 -178.88
CA SER A 21 62.59 92.10 -180.33
C SER A 21 61.94 90.77 -180.75
N THR A 22 61.62 90.63 -182.03
CA THR A 22 61.28 89.32 -182.60
C THR A 22 61.68 89.27 -184.06
N THR A 23 61.97 88.06 -184.55
CA THR A 23 62.29 87.86 -185.96
C THR A 23 61.05 87.51 -186.76
N CYS A 24 61.09 87.79 -188.06
CA CYS A 24 60.05 87.39 -188.99
C CYS A 24 59.72 85.89 -188.84
N LEU A 25 58.42 85.57 -188.83
CA LEU A 25 57.94 84.19 -188.71
C LEU A 25 58.01 83.39 -190.01
N GLY A 26 58.35 84.04 -191.12
CA GLY A 26 58.46 83.37 -192.40
C GLY A 26 59.57 82.32 -192.36
N THR A 27 59.44 81.25 -193.13
CA THR A 27 60.49 80.26 -193.32
C THR A 27 61.14 80.45 -194.68
N ASN A 28 62.47 80.37 -194.74
CA ASN A 28 63.15 80.38 -196.02
C ASN A 28 62.93 79.03 -196.75
N ARG A 29 63.44 78.91 -197.99
CA ARG A 29 63.36 77.67 -198.80
C ARG A 29 63.95 76.41 -198.14
N TYR A 30 64.71 76.55 -197.05
CA TYR A 30 65.26 75.44 -196.28
C TYR A 30 64.42 75.10 -195.03
N GLY A 31 63.23 75.68 -194.90
CA GLY A 31 62.35 75.50 -193.73
C GLY A 31 62.85 76.16 -192.45
N LYS A 32 63.92 76.98 -192.51
CA LYS A 32 64.43 77.70 -191.32
C LYS A 32 63.73 79.05 -191.19
N ARG A 33 63.42 79.47 -189.96
CA ARG A 33 62.84 80.78 -189.65
C ARG A 33 63.69 81.91 -190.22
N CYS A 34 63.04 82.92 -190.76
CA CYS A 34 63.65 84.12 -191.30
C CYS A 34 64.43 84.82 -190.19
N ARG A 35 65.66 85.23 -190.51
CA ARG A 35 66.57 85.89 -189.57
C ARG A 35 66.40 87.41 -189.53
N TRP A 36 65.46 87.96 -190.31
CA TRP A 36 65.23 89.39 -190.29
C TRP A 36 64.44 89.77 -189.06
N ASP A 37 65.02 90.69 -188.28
CA ASP A 37 64.37 91.32 -187.16
C ASP A 37 63.19 92.16 -187.67
N ILE A 38 62.08 92.09 -186.96
CA ILE A 38 60.93 92.97 -187.19
C ILE A 38 61.25 94.33 -186.59
N ASP A 39 60.91 95.39 -187.31
CA ASP A 39 61.10 96.76 -186.83
C ASP A 39 60.39 96.99 -185.50
N HIS A 40 60.95 97.89 -184.69
CA HIS A 40 60.46 98.10 -183.33
C HIS A 40 58.98 98.52 -183.28
N ASP A 41 58.52 99.35 -184.22
CA ASP A 41 57.13 99.81 -184.29
C ASP A 41 56.17 98.65 -184.57
N SER A 42 56.48 97.80 -185.53
CA SER A 42 55.73 96.56 -185.81
C SER A 42 55.77 95.60 -184.62
N PHE A 43 56.90 95.48 -183.92
CA PHE A 43 57.00 94.67 -182.71
C PHE A 43 56.09 95.17 -181.58
N GLN A 44 56.05 96.49 -181.34
CA GLN A 44 55.12 97.08 -180.37
C GLN A 44 53.66 96.81 -180.75
N GLN A 45 53.33 96.87 -182.04
CA GLN A 45 51.99 96.53 -182.52
C GLN A 45 51.65 95.05 -182.31
N ILE A 46 52.60 94.14 -182.54
CA ILE A 46 52.45 92.69 -182.24
C ILE A 46 52.10 92.50 -180.76
N ARG A 47 52.85 93.13 -179.85
CA ARG A 47 52.59 93.07 -178.40
C ARG A 47 51.21 93.62 -178.05
N ALA A 48 50.83 94.76 -178.61
CA ALA A 48 49.52 95.37 -178.39
C ALA A 48 48.36 94.49 -178.91
N VAL A 49 48.58 93.72 -179.98
CA VAL A 49 47.59 92.74 -180.46
C VAL A 49 47.51 91.54 -179.51
N LEU A 50 48.64 90.96 -179.10
CA LEU A 50 48.68 89.84 -178.15
C LEU A 50 48.06 90.21 -176.79
N ASP A 51 48.36 91.38 -176.24
CA ASP A 51 47.77 91.88 -174.99
C ASP A 51 46.25 92.03 -175.08
N ARG A 52 45.73 92.42 -176.26
CA ARG A 52 44.28 92.50 -176.50
C ARG A 52 43.64 91.12 -176.59
N MET A 53 44.34 90.14 -177.18
CA MET A 53 43.88 88.76 -177.25
C MET A 53 43.72 88.13 -175.87
N GLU A 54 44.67 88.33 -174.94
CA GLU A 54 44.62 87.74 -173.58
C GLU A 54 43.45 88.23 -172.71
N ARG A 55 42.91 89.41 -173.02
CA ARG A 55 41.79 90.02 -172.27
C ARG A 55 40.43 89.49 -172.72
N ARG A 56 40.39 88.70 -173.79
CA ARG A 56 39.18 88.17 -174.41
C ARG A 56 39.25 86.64 -174.43
N PRO A 57 38.11 85.95 -174.62
CA PRO A 57 38.11 84.50 -174.77
C PRO A 57 38.99 84.10 -175.97
N PRO A 58 39.67 82.94 -175.92
CA PRO A 58 40.54 82.49 -176.99
C PRO A 58 39.89 82.57 -178.38
N ASN A 59 38.63 82.16 -178.53
CA ASN A 59 37.88 82.24 -179.79
C ASN A 59 37.86 83.66 -180.41
N GLU A 60 37.69 84.71 -179.60
CA GLU A 60 37.65 86.09 -180.13
C GLU A 60 39.01 86.55 -180.69
N ALA A 61 40.11 85.92 -180.29
CA ALA A 61 41.44 86.21 -180.81
C ALA A 61 41.57 85.84 -182.30
N LEU A 62 40.73 84.93 -182.81
CA LEU A 62 40.71 84.54 -184.23
C LEU A 62 40.57 85.75 -185.17
N LEU A 63 39.83 86.78 -184.76
CA LEU A 63 39.60 88.01 -185.54
C LEU A 63 40.88 88.83 -185.75
N SER A 64 41.85 88.72 -184.84
CA SER A 64 43.08 89.53 -184.86
C SER A 64 44.27 88.81 -185.50
N LEU A 65 44.12 87.52 -185.86
CA LEU A 65 45.19 86.71 -186.48
C LEU A 65 45.66 87.28 -187.82
N ASP A 66 44.74 87.80 -188.63
CA ASP A 66 45.05 88.37 -189.95
C ASP A 66 46.03 89.54 -189.78
N GLN A 67 45.70 90.50 -188.91
CA GLN A 67 46.55 91.63 -188.59
C GLN A 67 47.89 91.18 -187.99
N LEU A 68 47.86 90.26 -187.03
CA LEU A 68 49.06 89.74 -186.36
C LEU A 68 50.02 89.10 -187.36
N ALA A 69 49.52 88.30 -188.31
CA ALA A 69 50.34 87.64 -189.31
C ALA A 69 50.99 88.64 -190.29
N ARG A 70 50.35 89.77 -190.61
CA ARG A 70 50.99 90.82 -191.44
C ARG A 70 52.20 91.41 -190.72
N LEU A 71 52.03 91.74 -189.44
CA LEU A 71 53.08 92.34 -188.63
C LEU A 71 54.24 91.37 -188.44
N CYS A 72 53.95 90.08 -188.23
CA CYS A 72 55.00 89.07 -188.02
C CYS A 72 55.69 88.60 -189.31
N LEU A 73 55.14 88.91 -190.49
CA LEU A 73 55.69 88.57 -191.81
C LEU A 73 56.03 89.85 -192.59
N SER A 74 56.54 90.88 -191.91
CA SER A 74 56.78 92.22 -192.48
C SER A 74 57.91 92.27 -193.51
N CYS A 75 58.74 91.23 -193.63
CA CYS A 75 59.77 91.19 -194.65
C CYS A 75 59.19 91.01 -196.06
N GLU A 76 59.82 91.62 -197.05
CA GLU A 76 59.39 91.54 -198.46
C GLU A 76 59.40 90.10 -199.04
N PHE A 77 60.13 89.17 -198.40
CA PHE A 77 60.34 87.82 -198.91
C PHE A 77 59.29 86.77 -198.52
N HIS A 78 58.50 86.98 -197.46
CA HIS A 78 57.58 85.94 -196.95
C HIS A 78 56.07 86.32 -196.87
N PRO A 79 55.51 87.28 -197.64
CA PRO A 79 54.09 87.61 -197.53
C PRO A 79 53.17 86.42 -197.93
N GLY A 80 53.67 85.50 -198.76
CA GLY A 80 52.91 84.32 -199.20
C GLY A 80 52.66 83.25 -198.13
N GLN A 81 53.40 83.25 -197.01
CA GLN A 81 53.29 82.22 -195.95
C GLN A 81 52.22 82.54 -194.90
N ARG A 82 51.54 83.66 -195.06
CA ARG A 82 50.57 84.19 -194.12
C ARG A 82 49.42 83.25 -193.81
N GLY A 83 48.89 82.56 -194.83
CA GLY A 83 47.80 81.61 -194.66
C GLY A 83 48.21 80.42 -193.77
N GLU A 84 49.43 79.92 -193.94
CA GLU A 84 49.96 78.78 -193.19
C GLU A 84 50.15 79.14 -191.72
N VAL A 85 50.78 80.27 -191.42
CA VAL A 85 50.99 80.77 -190.04
C VAL A 85 49.64 80.99 -189.34
N ILE A 86 48.68 81.63 -190.01
CA ILE A 86 47.33 81.80 -189.46
C ILE A 86 46.67 80.46 -189.18
N SER A 87 46.80 79.47 -190.09
CA SER A 87 46.19 78.15 -189.89
C SER A 87 46.76 77.45 -188.64
N GLY A 88 48.08 77.52 -188.42
CA GLY A 88 48.72 76.97 -187.23
C GLY A 88 48.21 77.62 -185.95
N TRP A 89 48.08 78.95 -185.95
CA TRP A 89 47.54 79.69 -184.80
C TRP A 89 46.07 79.41 -184.53
N ARG A 90 45.25 79.15 -185.56
CA ARG A 90 43.84 78.76 -185.36
C ARG A 90 43.73 77.46 -184.57
N THR A 91 44.58 76.48 -184.86
CA THR A 91 44.61 75.21 -184.12
C THR A 91 44.93 75.43 -182.65
N VAL A 92 45.97 76.22 -182.36
CA VAL A 92 46.38 76.51 -180.97
C VAL A 92 45.31 77.29 -180.21
N ILE A 93 44.66 78.27 -180.86
CA ILE A 93 43.56 79.01 -180.24
C ILE A 93 42.37 78.08 -179.92
N SER A 94 42.08 77.12 -180.79
CA SER A 94 41.01 76.14 -180.53
C SER A 94 41.32 75.27 -179.31
N GLU A 95 42.58 74.89 -179.11
CA GLU A 95 42.99 74.15 -177.91
C GLU A 95 42.83 75.01 -176.64
N ALA A 96 43.29 76.27 -176.69
CA ALA A 96 43.14 77.19 -175.57
C ALA A 96 41.65 77.49 -175.23
N GLN A 97 40.77 77.53 -176.24
CA GLN A 97 39.33 77.71 -176.04
C GLN A 97 38.72 76.56 -175.22
N ARG A 98 39.11 75.31 -175.50
CA ARG A 98 38.61 74.15 -174.78
C ARG A 98 38.99 74.19 -173.30
N GLU A 99 40.25 74.55 -173.00
CA GLU A 99 40.73 74.68 -171.62
C GLU A 99 39.98 75.78 -170.85
N TYR A 100 39.67 76.89 -171.51
CA TYR A 100 38.90 77.99 -170.93
C TYR A 100 37.47 77.54 -170.53
N GLU A 101 36.79 76.78 -171.39
CA GLU A 101 35.42 76.31 -171.14
C GLU A 101 35.33 75.32 -169.96
N GLU A 102 36.28 74.41 -169.81
CA GLU A 102 36.37 73.49 -168.66
C GLU A 102 36.52 74.25 -167.33
N GLY A 103 37.34 75.30 -167.32
CA GLY A 103 37.56 76.13 -166.13
C GLY A 103 36.31 76.88 -165.66
N VAL A 104 35.44 77.30 -166.60
CA VAL A 104 34.18 77.97 -166.26
C VAL A 104 33.18 76.99 -165.63
N ALA A 105 33.06 75.77 -166.16
CA ALA A 105 32.13 74.77 -165.66
C ALA A 105 32.43 74.34 -164.20
N LEU A 106 33.71 74.22 -163.84
CA LEU A 106 34.12 73.87 -162.48
C LEU A 106 33.74 74.94 -161.45
N LYS A 107 33.83 76.23 -161.79
CA LYS A 107 33.45 77.32 -160.88
C LYS A 107 31.96 77.31 -160.53
N THR A 108 31.10 77.01 -161.50
CA THR A 108 29.65 76.95 -161.27
C THR A 108 29.29 75.84 -160.28
N ARG A 109 29.97 74.68 -160.34
CA ARG A 109 29.68 73.54 -159.46
C ARG A 109 30.09 73.74 -158.01
N ILE A 110 31.12 74.56 -157.75
CA ILE A 110 31.53 74.92 -156.39
C ILE A 110 30.46 75.78 -155.71
N ALA A 111 29.90 76.76 -156.43
CA ALA A 111 28.88 77.66 -155.88
C ALA A 111 27.57 76.94 -155.47
N GLU A 112 27.17 75.89 -156.19
CA GLU A 112 25.96 75.10 -155.85
C GLU A 112 26.10 74.27 -154.56
N LEU A 113 27.31 73.78 -154.26
CA LEU A 113 27.56 72.97 -153.06
C LEU A 113 27.55 73.80 -151.77
N GLU A 114 28.03 75.04 -151.83
CA GLU A 114 28.04 75.94 -150.68
C GLU A 114 26.62 76.38 -150.26
N ALA A 115 25.72 76.58 -151.21
CA ALA A 115 24.33 76.97 -150.93
C ALA A 115 23.51 75.87 -150.22
N ARG A 116 23.82 74.59 -150.44
CA ARG A 116 23.12 73.45 -149.77
C ARG A 116 23.60 73.19 -148.34
N SER A 117 24.81 73.60 -148.00
CA SER A 117 25.41 73.37 -146.67
C SER A 117 24.88 74.34 -145.60
N GLY A 118 24.59 75.59 -145.99
CA GLY A 118 24.17 76.65 -145.05
C GLY A 118 22.80 76.44 -144.39
N SER A 119 21.82 75.87 -145.11
CA SER A 119 20.45 75.73 -144.60
C SER A 119 20.24 74.52 -143.68
N ALA A 120 21.04 73.45 -143.82
CA ALA A 120 20.89 72.23 -143.01
C ALA A 120 21.51 72.35 -141.61
N SER A 121 22.53 73.22 -141.45
CA SER A 121 23.24 73.39 -140.17
C SER A 121 22.44 74.17 -139.12
N GLN A 122 21.58 75.09 -139.56
CA GLN A 122 20.88 76.01 -138.65
C GLN A 122 19.64 75.41 -137.98
N GLN A 123 19.03 74.37 -138.58
CA GLN A 123 17.85 73.70 -138.04
C GLN A 123 18.20 72.71 -136.91
N VAL A 124 19.34 72.02 -137.01
CA VAL A 124 19.81 71.04 -136.00
C VAL A 124 20.24 71.70 -134.68
N VAL A 125 20.79 72.92 -134.75
CA VAL A 125 21.23 73.65 -133.55
C VAL A 125 20.05 74.09 -132.69
N GLN A 126 18.93 74.46 -133.32
CA GLN A 126 17.73 74.92 -132.61
C GLN A 126 17.08 73.77 -131.82
N GLU A 127 16.92 72.59 -132.44
CA GLU A 127 16.34 71.40 -131.80
C GLU A 127 17.17 70.90 -130.61
N LEU A 128 18.51 70.94 -130.73
CA LEU A 128 19.41 70.60 -129.62
C LEU A 128 19.29 71.60 -128.46
N HIS A 129 19.04 72.88 -128.74
CA HIS A 129 18.92 73.89 -127.70
C HIS A 129 17.64 73.68 -126.86
N ASP A 130 16.53 73.39 -127.52
CA ASP A 130 15.24 73.12 -126.88
C ASP A 130 15.30 71.83 -126.04
N GLU A 131 15.96 70.80 -126.55
CA GLU A 131 16.11 69.53 -125.83
C GLU A 131 17.01 69.68 -124.59
N VAL A 132 18.09 70.48 -124.67
CA VAL A 132 18.93 70.81 -123.51
C VAL A 132 18.14 71.59 -122.45
N ALA A 133 17.28 72.52 -122.86
CA ALA A 133 16.43 73.27 -121.93
C ALA A 133 15.43 72.35 -121.21
N ARG A 134 14.80 71.42 -121.95
CA ARG A 134 13.89 70.41 -121.40
C ARG A 134 14.57 69.49 -120.39
N LEU A 135 15.76 68.98 -120.72
CA LEU A 135 16.53 68.11 -119.83
C LEU A 135 17.00 68.85 -118.56
N LYS A 136 17.41 70.12 -118.65
CA LYS A 136 17.76 70.94 -117.48
C LYS A 136 16.58 71.12 -116.54
N TYR A 137 15.39 71.39 -117.07
CA TYR A 137 14.16 71.47 -116.29
C TYR A 137 13.83 70.13 -115.61
N GLN A 138 14.00 69.02 -116.31
CA GLN A 138 13.74 67.69 -115.75
C GLN A 138 14.73 67.33 -114.64
N ILE A 139 16.02 67.62 -114.81
CA ILE A 139 17.05 67.41 -113.78
C ILE A 139 16.73 68.23 -112.52
N THR A 140 16.37 69.50 -112.68
CA THR A 140 16.04 70.36 -111.51
C THR A 140 14.78 69.89 -110.79
N LYS A 141 13.76 69.42 -111.53
CA LYS A 141 12.56 68.81 -110.96
C LYS A 141 12.90 67.56 -110.14
N GLU A 142 13.70 66.65 -110.69
CA GLU A 142 14.12 65.42 -109.99
C GLU A 142 15.03 65.71 -108.80
N GLN A 143 15.94 66.69 -108.91
CA GLN A 143 16.78 67.12 -107.79
C GLN A 143 15.93 67.66 -106.63
N ASN A 144 14.89 68.44 -106.93
CA ASN A 144 13.97 68.94 -105.90
C ASN A 144 13.12 67.83 -105.28
N ALA A 145 12.68 66.84 -106.07
CA ALA A 145 12.01 65.66 -105.54
C ALA A 145 12.96 64.86 -104.62
N HIS A 146 14.20 64.64 -105.05
CA HIS A 146 15.21 63.92 -104.28
C HIS A 146 15.58 64.62 -102.97
N THR A 147 15.73 65.95 -102.98
CA THR A 147 15.96 66.72 -101.74
C THR A 147 14.77 66.63 -100.79
N SER A 148 13.54 66.72 -101.29
CA SER A 148 12.32 66.51 -100.48
C SER A 148 12.30 65.13 -99.84
N THR A 149 12.52 64.06 -100.62
CA THR A 149 12.55 62.69 -100.09
C THR A 149 13.68 62.48 -99.09
N ARG A 150 14.84 63.13 -99.29
CA ARG A 150 15.97 63.06 -98.37
C ARG A 150 15.65 63.72 -97.03
N ILE A 151 14.95 64.86 -97.05
CA ILE A 151 14.50 65.55 -95.84
C ILE A 151 13.50 64.68 -95.07
N GLU A 152 12.51 64.10 -95.77
CA GLU A 152 11.54 63.19 -95.14
C GLU A 152 12.21 61.95 -94.53
N LEU A 153 13.18 61.36 -95.23
CA LEU A 153 13.92 60.22 -94.72
C LEU A 153 14.75 60.60 -93.49
N MET A 154 15.42 61.76 -93.51
CA MET A 154 16.16 62.26 -92.36
C MET A 154 15.24 62.51 -91.15
N GLN A 155 14.05 63.07 -91.40
CA GLN A 155 13.06 63.29 -90.35
C GLN A 155 12.53 61.98 -89.77
N ARG A 156 12.28 60.97 -90.61
CA ARG A 156 11.91 59.62 -90.14
C ARG A 156 13.03 58.95 -89.36
N THR A 157 14.29 59.13 -89.75
CA THR A 157 15.45 58.62 -89.00
C THR A 157 15.53 59.26 -87.62
N ILE A 158 15.33 60.57 -87.53
CA ILE A 158 15.29 61.28 -86.23
C ILE A 158 14.13 60.74 -85.38
N GLN A 159 12.91 60.67 -85.92
CA GLN A 159 11.75 60.11 -85.22
C GLN A 159 11.97 58.67 -84.75
N SER A 160 12.59 57.83 -85.58
CA SER A 160 12.93 56.45 -85.21
C SER A 160 13.96 56.41 -84.08
N SER A 161 14.96 57.30 -84.10
CA SER A 161 15.96 57.40 -83.03
C SER A 161 15.32 57.85 -81.72
N ASP A 162 14.43 58.84 -81.77
CA ASP A 162 13.70 59.34 -80.59
C ASP A 162 12.81 58.24 -80.00
N LEU A 163 12.11 57.48 -80.84
CA LEU A 163 11.31 56.33 -80.40
C LEU A 163 12.17 55.21 -79.81
N GLN A 164 13.35 54.94 -80.37
CA GLN A 164 14.28 53.96 -79.79
C GLN A 164 14.81 54.41 -78.42
N MET A 165 15.14 55.69 -78.27
CA MET A 165 15.54 56.23 -76.97
C MET A 165 14.41 56.15 -75.95
N SER A 166 13.18 56.53 -76.33
CA SER A 166 12.00 56.43 -75.47
C SER A 166 11.71 54.98 -75.08
N LEU A 167 11.78 54.03 -76.03
CA LEU A 167 11.62 52.61 -75.75
C LEU A 167 12.69 52.08 -74.78
N HIS A 168 13.94 52.53 -74.95
CA HIS A 168 15.02 52.15 -74.05
C HIS A 168 14.80 52.71 -72.64
N GLU A 169 14.37 53.97 -72.52
CA GLU A 169 14.05 54.60 -71.24
C GLU A 169 12.93 53.85 -70.51
N GLU A 170 11.83 53.52 -71.22
CA GLU A 170 10.75 52.72 -70.66
C GLU A 170 11.19 51.30 -70.30
N SER A 171 12.05 50.68 -71.11
CA SER A 171 12.64 49.37 -70.78
C SER A 171 13.48 49.44 -69.49
N CYS A 172 14.23 50.52 -69.28
CA CYS A 172 14.98 50.74 -68.04
C CYS A 172 14.04 50.98 -66.85
N LYS A 173 12.97 51.77 -67.01
CA LYS A 173 11.95 51.96 -65.96
C LYS A 173 11.28 50.64 -65.57
N VAL A 174 10.89 49.83 -66.54
CA VAL A 174 10.31 48.50 -66.30
C VAL A 174 11.31 47.58 -65.60
N SER A 175 12.57 47.56 -66.03
CA SER A 175 13.62 46.77 -65.38
C SER A 175 13.83 47.18 -63.91
N ASN A 176 13.86 48.48 -63.62
CA ASN A 176 13.99 48.98 -62.26
C ASN A 176 12.76 48.63 -61.41
N ALA A 177 11.54 48.84 -61.93
CA ALA A 177 10.30 48.47 -61.23
C ALA A 177 10.21 46.97 -60.95
N MET A 178 10.69 46.13 -61.87
CA MET A 178 10.78 44.68 -61.66
C MET A 178 11.78 44.33 -60.56
N SER A 179 12.95 44.98 -60.53
CA SER A 179 13.94 44.79 -59.47
C SER A 179 13.41 45.25 -58.11
N GLU A 180 12.67 46.36 -58.05
CA GLU A 180 12.01 46.83 -56.83
C GLU A 180 10.94 45.85 -56.36
N ARG A 181 10.11 45.34 -57.28
CA ARG A 181 9.12 44.30 -56.99
C ARG A 181 9.77 43.03 -56.45
N GLU A 182 10.87 42.57 -57.06
CA GLU A 182 11.64 41.41 -56.59
C GLU A 182 12.14 41.63 -55.15
N GLY A 183 12.69 42.82 -54.88
CA GLY A 183 13.12 43.22 -53.54
C GLY A 183 11.98 43.22 -52.51
N LEU A 184 10.80 43.74 -52.88
CA LEU A 184 9.61 43.71 -52.04
C LEU A 184 9.11 42.28 -51.78
N LEU A 185 9.12 41.41 -52.79
CA LEU A 185 8.74 39.99 -52.63
C LEU A 185 9.71 39.25 -51.69
N GLN A 186 11.01 39.52 -51.78
CA GLN A 186 11.99 38.97 -50.85
C GLN A 186 11.75 39.47 -49.42
N GLN A 187 11.44 40.75 -49.23
CA GLN A 187 11.08 41.29 -47.91
C GLN A 187 9.78 40.66 -47.36
N MET A 188 8.77 40.50 -48.21
CA MET A 188 7.52 39.81 -47.83
C MET A 188 7.78 38.37 -47.40
N ALA A 189 8.61 37.61 -48.14
CA ALA A 189 8.96 36.24 -47.79
C ALA A 189 9.71 36.16 -46.45
N LEU A 190 10.61 37.10 -46.16
CA LEU A 190 11.28 37.21 -44.86
C LEU A 190 10.28 37.49 -43.73
N LEU A 191 9.36 38.44 -43.92
CA LEU A 191 8.33 38.75 -42.94
C LEU A 191 7.34 37.59 -42.72
N GLU A 192 7.00 36.84 -43.76
CA GLU A 192 6.19 35.62 -43.65
C GLU A 192 6.91 34.54 -42.87
N SER A 193 8.21 34.34 -43.14
CA SER A 193 9.07 33.45 -42.35
C SER A 193 9.09 33.87 -40.88
N ASP A 194 9.35 35.14 -40.58
CA ASP A 194 9.35 35.66 -39.22
C ASP A 194 7.98 35.50 -38.54
N LEU A 195 6.88 35.75 -39.25
CA LEU A 195 5.53 35.56 -38.74
C LEU A 195 5.25 34.10 -38.42
N THR A 196 5.67 33.15 -39.27
CA THR A 196 5.53 31.71 -38.97
C THR A 196 6.36 31.30 -37.77
N GLN A 197 7.59 31.83 -37.64
CA GLN A 197 8.43 31.58 -36.47
C GLN A 197 7.80 32.15 -35.19
N TRP A 198 7.23 33.37 -35.25
CA TRP A 198 6.51 33.98 -34.14
C TRP A 198 5.26 33.21 -33.75
N LYS A 199 4.48 32.73 -34.73
CA LYS A 199 3.32 31.86 -34.46
C LYS A 199 3.73 30.57 -33.78
N ALA A 200 4.82 29.94 -34.22
CA ALA A 200 5.36 28.75 -33.57
C ALA A 200 5.81 29.02 -32.12
N LYS A 201 6.54 30.13 -31.90
CA LYS A 201 6.94 30.56 -30.54
C LYS A 201 5.73 30.87 -29.66
N TYR A 202 4.71 31.51 -30.21
CA TYR A 202 3.46 31.81 -29.50
C TYR A 202 2.72 30.52 -29.12
N SER A 203 2.54 29.58 -30.05
CA SER A 203 1.93 28.27 -29.78
C SER A 203 2.69 27.51 -28.68
N GLN A 204 4.03 27.52 -28.72
CA GLN A 204 4.85 26.90 -27.70
C GLN A 204 4.73 27.60 -26.33
N ALA A 205 4.64 28.93 -26.32
CA ALA A 205 4.39 29.71 -25.11
C ALA A 205 2.99 29.44 -24.53
N GLU A 206 1.99 29.26 -25.39
CA GLU A 206 0.62 28.93 -25.00
C GLU A 206 0.53 27.51 -24.41
N GLU A 207 1.16 26.53 -25.05
CA GLU A 207 1.27 25.15 -24.53
C GLU A 207 1.98 25.12 -23.17
N THR A 208 3.08 25.87 -23.01
CA THR A 208 3.79 25.94 -21.72
C THR A 208 2.98 26.69 -20.65
N LEU A 209 2.21 27.71 -21.01
CA LEU A 209 1.29 28.38 -20.10
C LEU A 209 0.17 27.42 -19.66
N GLN A 210 -0.40 26.66 -20.59
CA GLN A 210 -1.47 25.70 -20.33
C GLN A 210 -0.97 24.54 -19.45
N ALA A 211 0.23 24.03 -19.71
CA ALA A 211 0.89 23.03 -18.86
C ALA A 211 1.20 23.58 -17.46
N LYS A 212 1.61 24.85 -17.34
CA LYS A 212 1.80 25.49 -16.03
C LYS A 212 0.46 25.68 -15.30
N SER A 213 -0.59 26.08 -16.02
CA SER A 213 -1.94 26.21 -15.47
C SER A 213 -2.44 24.87 -14.93
N SER A 214 -2.24 23.77 -15.67
CA SER A 214 -2.63 22.44 -15.20
C SER A 214 -1.82 22.00 -13.97
N THR A 215 -0.51 22.27 -13.95
CA THR A 215 0.30 21.98 -12.75
C THR A 215 -0.14 22.80 -11.54
N LEU A 216 -0.59 24.05 -11.74
CA LEU A 216 -1.05 24.91 -10.66
C LEU A 216 -2.39 24.40 -10.09
N THR A 217 -3.31 23.95 -10.94
CA THR A 217 -4.55 23.30 -10.49
C THR A 217 -4.26 21.97 -9.77
N ASP A 218 -3.25 21.22 -10.20
CA ASP A 218 -2.83 20.00 -9.49
C ASP A 218 -2.24 20.33 -8.11
N PHE A 219 -1.45 21.41 -8.00
CA PHE A 219 -0.94 21.89 -6.71
C PHE A 219 -2.07 22.38 -5.78
N GLU A 220 -3.07 23.07 -6.31
CA GLU A 220 -4.27 23.47 -5.54
C GLU A 220 -5.03 22.24 -5.03
N ARG A 221 -5.18 21.20 -5.86
CA ARG A 221 -5.78 19.94 -5.45
C ARG A 221 -4.96 19.25 -4.35
N ILE A 222 -3.63 19.17 -4.51
CA ILE A 222 -2.73 18.59 -3.50
C ILE A 222 -2.78 19.39 -2.19
N ALA A 223 -2.87 20.71 -2.24
CA ALA A 223 -3.00 21.55 -1.06
C ALA A 223 -4.35 21.31 -0.34
N ALA A 224 -5.45 21.17 -1.08
CA ALA A 224 -6.75 20.80 -0.53
C ALA A 224 -6.74 19.39 0.09
N ASP A 225 -6.08 18.42 -0.55
CA ASP A 225 -5.89 17.07 -0.02
C ASP A 225 -5.01 17.09 1.25
N ALA A 226 -3.98 17.93 1.29
CA ALA A 226 -3.14 18.11 2.47
C ALA A 226 -3.92 18.73 3.66
N ASP A 227 -4.79 19.70 3.40
CA ASP A 227 -5.72 20.26 4.39
C ASP A 227 -6.71 19.21 4.91
N TYR A 228 -7.19 18.32 4.03
CA TYR A 228 -8.06 17.19 4.39
C TYR A 228 -7.33 16.17 5.27
N HIS A 229 -6.12 15.78 4.89
CA HIS A 229 -5.29 14.86 5.68
C HIS A 229 -4.88 15.45 7.03
N ARG A 230 -4.63 16.77 7.11
CA ARG A 230 -4.38 17.45 8.39
C ARG A 230 -5.58 17.34 9.32
N ARG A 231 -6.79 17.65 8.82
CA ARG A 231 -8.02 17.52 9.63
C ARG A 231 -8.27 16.09 10.10
N ILE A 232 -8.10 15.10 9.23
CA ILE A 232 -8.21 13.69 9.64
C ILE A 232 -7.15 13.33 10.68
N SER A 233 -5.92 13.82 10.53
CA SER A 233 -4.85 13.57 11.50
C SER A 233 -5.16 14.21 12.86
N GLU A 234 -5.67 15.43 12.88
CA GLU A 234 -6.09 16.14 14.08
C GLU A 234 -7.27 15.41 14.76
N GLU A 235 -8.30 15.03 14.00
CA GLU A 235 -9.44 14.24 14.50
C GLU A 235 -9.01 12.89 15.08
N ARG A 236 -8.12 12.16 14.38
CA ARG A 236 -7.58 10.89 14.86
C ARG A 236 -6.72 11.08 16.10
N SER A 237 -5.90 12.14 16.15
CA SER A 237 -5.11 12.46 17.34
C SER A 237 -6.03 12.74 18.53
N GLN A 238 -7.09 13.53 18.34
CA GLN A 238 -8.06 13.79 19.39
C GLN A 238 -8.75 12.50 19.85
N GLN A 239 -9.22 11.66 18.92
CA GLN A 239 -9.82 10.37 19.24
C GLN A 239 -8.88 9.45 20.03
N VAL A 240 -7.59 9.39 19.66
CA VAL A 240 -6.59 8.62 20.42
C VAL A 240 -6.46 9.17 21.84
N THR A 241 -6.39 10.49 21.99
CA THR A 241 -6.27 11.14 23.31
C THR A 241 -7.50 10.87 24.20
N ASP A 242 -8.70 10.94 23.62
CA ASP A 242 -9.96 10.65 24.32
C ASP A 242 -10.03 9.17 24.73
N LEU A 243 -9.63 8.25 23.84
CA LEU A 243 -9.57 6.81 24.13
C LEU A 243 -8.51 6.46 25.18
N GLU A 244 -7.36 7.13 25.17
CA GLU A 244 -6.33 6.97 26.21
C GLU A 244 -6.83 7.45 27.57
N SER A 245 -7.55 8.58 27.62
CA SER A 245 -8.18 9.08 28.85
C SER A 245 -9.22 8.10 29.38
N ALA A 246 -10.10 7.59 28.51
CA ALA A 246 -11.12 6.59 28.90
C ALA A 246 -10.47 5.28 29.38
N LEU A 247 -9.39 4.84 28.74
CA LEU A 247 -8.64 3.66 29.16
C LEU A 247 -8.01 3.83 30.54
N GLU A 248 -7.46 5.00 30.86
CA GLU A 248 -6.92 5.27 32.20
C GLU A 248 -8.01 5.36 33.27
N GLU A 249 -9.19 5.89 32.93
CA GLU A 249 -10.36 5.88 33.82
C GLU A 249 -10.81 4.44 34.15
N GLU A 250 -10.90 3.58 33.14
CA GLU A 250 -11.21 2.15 33.32
C GLU A 250 -10.14 1.40 34.12
N LYS A 251 -8.85 1.70 33.92
CA LYS A 251 -7.76 1.12 34.74
C LYS A 251 -7.89 1.52 36.20
N LEU A 252 -8.22 2.79 36.48
CA LEU A 252 -8.46 3.27 37.84
C LEU A 252 -9.66 2.57 38.48
N GLU A 253 -10.72 2.35 37.71
CA GLU A 253 -11.92 1.65 38.16
C GLU A 253 -11.64 0.17 38.46
N ILE A 254 -10.91 -0.53 37.58
CA ILE A 254 -10.45 -1.91 37.83
C ILE A 254 -9.58 -1.97 39.09
N ALA A 255 -8.70 -0.99 39.30
CA ALA A 255 -7.88 -0.92 40.52
C ALA A 255 -8.70 -0.62 41.78
N ARG A 256 -9.82 0.11 41.66
CA ARG A 256 -10.78 0.33 42.75
C ARG A 256 -11.52 -0.98 43.07
N MET A 257 -12.10 -1.63 42.06
CA MET A 257 -12.77 -2.93 42.21
C MET A 257 -11.84 -4.00 42.77
N SER A 258 -10.59 -4.06 42.33
CA SER A 258 -9.60 -5.02 42.84
C SER A 258 -9.30 -4.80 44.33
N ARG A 259 -9.27 -3.54 44.77
CA ARG A 259 -9.12 -3.20 46.20
C ARG A 259 -10.37 -3.58 47.00
N GLU A 260 -11.56 -3.42 46.45
CA GLU A 260 -12.81 -3.84 47.08
C GLU A 260 -12.90 -5.36 47.19
N LEU A 261 -12.55 -6.09 46.13
CA LEU A 261 -12.49 -7.55 46.14
C LEU A 261 -11.46 -8.07 47.15
N ALA A 262 -10.31 -7.40 47.28
CA ALA A 262 -9.32 -7.74 48.31
C ALA A 262 -9.88 -7.56 49.72
N LYS A 263 -10.62 -6.47 49.99
CA LYS A 263 -11.30 -6.24 51.27
C LYS A 263 -12.39 -7.27 51.55
N GLU A 264 -13.18 -7.65 50.56
CA GLU A 264 -14.17 -8.72 50.69
C GLU A 264 -13.50 -10.07 50.94
N SER A 265 -12.39 -10.36 50.26
CA SER A 265 -11.63 -11.59 50.50
C SER A 265 -11.05 -11.64 51.91
N THR A 266 -10.53 -10.54 52.45
CA THR A 266 -10.06 -10.49 53.85
C THR A 266 -11.22 -10.67 54.82
N ALA A 267 -12.35 -9.98 54.61
CA ALA A 267 -13.54 -10.13 55.44
C ALA A 267 -14.10 -11.57 55.40
N ARG A 268 -14.09 -12.22 54.22
CA ARG A 268 -14.49 -13.62 54.07
C ARG A 268 -13.56 -14.56 54.84
N ASN A 269 -12.25 -14.32 54.81
CA ASN A 269 -11.29 -15.12 55.56
C ASN A 269 -11.47 -14.95 57.07
N GLU A 270 -11.65 -13.71 57.54
CA GLU A 270 -11.96 -13.40 58.95
C GLU A 270 -13.26 -14.09 59.40
N LEU A 271 -14.30 -14.09 58.56
CA LEU A 271 -15.57 -14.74 58.85
C LEU A 271 -15.45 -16.27 58.85
N GLN A 272 -14.60 -16.83 57.99
CA GLN A 272 -14.29 -18.26 57.98
C GLN A 272 -13.48 -18.68 59.21
N GLU A 273 -12.56 -17.85 59.69
CA GLU A 273 -11.82 -18.06 60.94
C GLU A 273 -12.75 -17.97 62.15
N ALA A 274 -13.61 -16.95 62.21
CA ALA A 274 -14.63 -16.82 63.26
C ALA A 274 -15.59 -18.02 63.28
N TYR A 275 -15.99 -18.52 62.10
CA TYR A 275 -16.81 -19.73 62.00
C TYR A 275 -16.07 -20.96 62.52
N ALA A 276 -14.78 -21.12 62.23
CA ALA A 276 -13.98 -22.22 62.74
C ALA A 276 -13.86 -22.18 64.28
N ILE A 277 -13.65 -21.00 64.86
CA ILE A 277 -13.61 -20.79 66.31
C ILE A 277 -14.97 -21.15 66.93
N LEU A 278 -16.06 -20.61 66.39
CA LEU A 278 -17.41 -20.90 66.89
C LEU A 278 -17.75 -22.40 66.79
N HIS A 279 -17.32 -23.06 65.71
CA HIS A 279 -17.51 -24.49 65.54
C HIS A 279 -16.74 -25.29 66.59
N GLN A 280 -15.52 -24.88 66.93
CA GLN A 280 -14.74 -25.48 68.01
C GLN A 280 -15.42 -25.27 69.37
N GLU A 281 -15.83 -24.05 69.70
CA GLU A 281 -16.56 -23.75 70.95
C GLU A 281 -17.85 -24.57 71.06
N PHE A 282 -18.57 -24.74 69.95
CA PHE A 282 -19.76 -25.58 69.90
C PHE A 282 -19.44 -27.06 70.17
N GLN A 283 -18.35 -27.59 69.60
CA GLN A 283 -17.90 -28.96 69.89
C GLN A 283 -17.49 -29.14 71.35
N GLU A 284 -16.76 -28.19 71.93
CA GLU A 284 -16.39 -28.19 73.35
C GLU A 284 -17.62 -28.14 74.25
N THR A 285 -18.60 -27.29 73.92
CA THR A 285 -19.88 -27.20 74.64
C THR A 285 -20.68 -28.50 74.52
N MET A 286 -20.65 -29.15 73.35
CA MET A 286 -21.30 -30.45 73.13
C MET A 286 -20.64 -31.53 74.01
N GLN A 287 -19.30 -31.57 74.07
CA GLN A 287 -18.58 -32.50 74.94
C GLN A 287 -18.88 -32.25 76.42
N GLN A 288 -18.95 -30.97 76.85
CA GLN A 288 -19.36 -30.61 78.20
C GLN A 288 -20.80 -31.05 78.50
N ARG A 289 -21.74 -30.84 77.57
CA ARG A 289 -23.12 -31.34 77.70
C ARG A 289 -23.16 -32.85 77.84
N ASP A 290 -22.41 -33.57 77.02
CA ASP A 290 -22.38 -35.04 77.05
C ASP A 290 -21.76 -35.55 78.36
N HIS A 291 -20.72 -34.88 78.86
CA HIS A 291 -20.13 -35.15 80.16
C HIS A 291 -21.12 -34.91 81.30
N LEU A 292 -21.80 -33.76 81.33
CA LEU A 292 -22.83 -33.45 82.32
C LEU A 292 -24.03 -34.41 82.23
N THR A 293 -24.40 -34.82 81.02
CA THR A 293 -25.46 -35.81 80.81
C THR A 293 -25.05 -37.15 81.42
N PHE A 294 -23.80 -37.56 81.19
CA PHE A 294 -23.23 -38.77 81.80
C PHE A 294 -23.21 -38.70 83.33
N GLU A 295 -22.74 -37.59 83.91
CA GLU A 295 -22.76 -37.36 85.36
C GLU A 295 -24.18 -37.42 85.92
N LEU A 296 -25.15 -36.81 85.22
CA LEU A 296 -26.55 -36.80 85.64
C LEU A 296 -27.16 -38.21 85.57
N THR A 297 -26.81 -39.03 84.58
CA THR A 297 -27.17 -40.46 84.59
C THR A 297 -26.53 -41.22 85.75
N MET A 298 -25.25 -40.98 86.06
CA MET A 298 -24.62 -41.61 87.22
C MET A 298 -25.29 -41.20 88.54
N GLU A 299 -25.63 -39.93 88.71
CA GLU A 299 -26.38 -39.45 89.88
C GLU A 299 -27.79 -40.04 89.95
N ARG A 300 -28.46 -40.17 88.80
CA ARG A 300 -29.76 -40.86 88.73
C ARG A 300 -29.65 -42.34 89.12
N ASP A 301 -28.58 -43.01 88.74
CA ASP A 301 -28.31 -44.41 89.12
C ASP A 301 -27.97 -44.52 90.60
N ARG A 302 -27.16 -43.60 91.15
CA ARG A 302 -26.90 -43.47 92.59
C ARG A 302 -28.17 -43.24 93.37
N TYR A 303 -29.02 -42.30 92.94
CA TYR A 303 -30.31 -42.04 93.55
C TYR A 303 -31.24 -43.26 93.45
N SER A 304 -31.27 -43.96 92.31
CA SER A 304 -32.05 -45.19 92.14
C SER A 304 -31.54 -46.33 93.02
N LYS A 305 -30.23 -46.38 93.33
CA LYS A 305 -29.65 -47.31 94.30
C LYS A 305 -30.04 -46.94 95.73
N LEU A 306 -29.88 -45.67 96.12
CA LEU A 306 -30.30 -45.16 97.43
C LEU A 306 -31.80 -45.34 97.67
N LEU A 307 -32.63 -45.15 96.64
CA LEU A 307 -34.07 -45.39 96.73
C LEU A 307 -34.38 -46.87 96.95
N ARG A 308 -33.66 -47.78 96.28
CA ARG A 308 -33.77 -49.23 96.53
C ARG A 308 -33.33 -49.58 97.95
N GLU A 309 -32.21 -49.06 98.41
CA GLU A 309 -31.73 -49.24 99.78
C GLU A 309 -32.71 -48.67 100.81
N SER A 310 -33.27 -47.48 100.57
CA SER A 310 -34.27 -46.86 101.44
C SER A 310 -35.60 -47.63 101.45
N ASN A 311 -36.01 -48.22 100.33
CA ASN A 311 -37.19 -49.08 100.29
C ASN A 311 -36.91 -50.40 101.02
N GLN A 312 -35.70 -50.96 100.88
CA GLN A 312 -35.27 -52.14 101.62
C GLN A 312 -35.27 -51.87 103.12
N THR A 313 -34.68 -50.76 103.59
CA THR A 313 -34.70 -50.42 105.02
C THR A 313 -36.11 -50.17 105.54
N ARG A 314 -37.02 -49.63 104.70
CA ARG A 314 -38.45 -49.52 105.04
C ARG A 314 -39.10 -50.89 105.21
N GLN A 315 -38.76 -51.85 104.34
CA GLN A 315 -39.28 -53.20 104.41
C GLN A 315 -38.69 -53.96 105.61
N ASP A 316 -37.41 -53.78 105.89
CA ASP A 316 -36.74 -54.30 107.09
C ASP A 316 -37.37 -53.71 108.35
N LEU A 317 -37.65 -52.40 108.38
CA LEU A 317 -38.36 -51.74 109.49
C LEU A 317 -39.78 -52.30 109.67
N ALA A 318 -40.54 -52.51 108.59
CA ALA A 318 -41.87 -53.12 108.68
C ALA A 318 -41.80 -54.57 109.21
N THR A 319 -40.74 -55.30 108.87
CA THR A 319 -40.49 -56.65 109.40
C THR A 319 -40.15 -56.58 110.88
N ILE A 320 -39.27 -55.66 111.28
CA ILE A 320 -38.93 -55.42 112.70
C ILE A 320 -40.16 -54.98 113.49
N GLU A 321 -41.02 -54.10 112.94
CA GLU A 321 -42.27 -53.70 113.57
C GLU A 321 -43.21 -54.90 113.78
N SER A 322 -43.34 -55.78 112.77
CA SER A 322 -44.08 -57.04 112.90
C SER A 322 -43.47 -57.96 113.97
N ASP A 323 -42.14 -58.10 114.00
CA ASP A 323 -41.43 -58.89 115.01
C ASP A 323 -41.60 -58.29 116.42
N LEU A 324 -41.70 -56.96 116.52
CA LEU A 324 -41.96 -56.24 117.76
C LEU A 324 -43.40 -56.42 118.23
N GLU A 325 -44.38 -56.37 117.32
CA GLU A 325 -45.78 -56.71 117.60
C GLU A 325 -45.90 -58.16 118.07
N GLU A 326 -45.19 -59.10 117.44
CA GLU A 326 -45.14 -60.50 117.84
C GLU A 326 -44.47 -60.67 119.21
N ALA A 327 -43.33 -59.99 119.45
CA ALA A 327 -42.65 -60.00 120.74
C ALA A 327 -43.52 -59.37 121.85
N GLN A 328 -44.27 -58.32 121.54
CA GLN A 328 -45.20 -57.68 122.46
C GLN A 328 -46.39 -58.58 122.77
N ALA A 329 -46.97 -59.25 121.77
CA ALA A 329 -47.99 -60.27 121.99
C ALA A 329 -47.48 -61.45 122.84
N ASN A 330 -46.23 -61.88 122.63
CA ASN A 330 -45.58 -62.89 123.46
C ASN A 330 -45.33 -62.41 124.89
N LEU A 331 -44.99 -61.14 125.09
CA LEU A 331 -44.81 -60.54 126.41
C LEU A 331 -46.15 -60.45 127.16
N GLU A 332 -47.23 -60.05 126.48
CA GLU A 332 -48.59 -60.00 127.02
C GLU A 332 -49.10 -61.39 127.38
N ALA A 333 -48.84 -62.40 126.53
CA ALA A 333 -49.15 -63.80 126.84
C ALA A 333 -48.39 -64.29 128.08
N SER A 334 -47.11 -63.93 128.21
CA SER A 334 -46.28 -64.32 129.35
C SER A 334 -46.67 -63.56 130.64
N GLN A 335 -47.11 -62.30 130.54
CA GLN A 335 -47.70 -61.56 131.65
C GLN A 335 -49.04 -62.15 132.11
N ALA A 336 -49.90 -62.55 131.18
CA ALA A 336 -51.16 -63.23 131.51
C ALA A 336 -50.94 -64.57 132.24
N ASP A 337 -49.91 -65.33 131.87
CA ASP A 337 -49.52 -66.55 132.59
C ASP A 337 -48.90 -66.24 133.96
N ASN A 338 -48.12 -65.17 134.10
CA ASN A 338 -47.58 -64.75 135.39
C ASN A 338 -48.69 -64.28 136.36
N ASP A 339 -49.72 -63.60 135.87
CA ASP A 339 -50.88 -63.20 136.67
C ASP A 339 -51.77 -64.39 137.06
N ARG A 340 -51.85 -65.43 136.22
CA ARG A 340 -52.43 -66.74 136.61
C ARG A 340 -51.62 -67.43 137.71
N HIS A 341 -50.29 -67.34 137.67
CA HIS A 341 -49.43 -67.87 138.74
C HIS A 341 -49.54 -67.07 140.05
N ARG A 342 -49.73 -65.74 139.99
CA ARG A 342 -49.98 -64.92 141.18
C ARG A 342 -51.34 -65.18 141.82
N THR A 343 -52.39 -65.38 141.03
CA THR A 343 -53.74 -65.71 141.54
C THR A 343 -53.78 -67.09 142.19
N SER A 344 -53.14 -68.08 141.58
CA SER A 344 -53.00 -69.42 142.18
C SER A 344 -52.10 -69.45 143.43
N ALA A 345 -51.07 -68.60 143.53
CA ALA A 345 -50.26 -68.46 144.75
C ALA A 345 -51.02 -67.76 145.91
N SER A 346 -51.85 -66.75 145.60
CA SER A 346 -52.66 -66.04 146.61
C SER A 346 -53.79 -66.90 147.22
N GLU A 347 -54.36 -67.82 146.43
CA GLU A 347 -55.34 -68.79 146.94
C GLU A 347 -54.69 -69.84 147.85
N HIS A 348 -53.44 -70.22 147.57
CA HIS A 348 -52.68 -71.17 148.38
C HIS A 348 -52.23 -70.59 149.74
N GLU A 349 -51.98 -69.28 149.82
CA GLU A 349 -51.70 -68.57 151.08
C GLU A 349 -52.94 -68.39 151.98
N LYS A 350 -54.13 -68.21 151.40
CA LYS A 350 -55.38 -68.11 152.19
C LYS A 350 -55.81 -69.45 152.78
N GLN A 351 -55.55 -70.56 152.08
CA GLN A 351 -55.79 -71.91 152.62
C GLN A 351 -54.78 -72.32 153.69
N SER A 352 -53.51 -71.88 153.61
CA SER A 352 -52.50 -72.18 154.64
C SER A 352 -52.70 -71.38 155.93
N PHE A 353 -53.18 -70.13 155.85
CA PHE A 353 -53.48 -69.31 157.02
C PHE A 353 -54.66 -69.87 157.84
N ALA A 354 -55.71 -70.38 157.16
CA ALA A 354 -56.86 -71.01 157.82
C ALA A 354 -56.47 -72.25 158.64
N SER A 355 -55.64 -73.14 158.08
CA SER A 355 -55.13 -74.33 158.79
C SER A 355 -54.22 -74.02 159.98
N ILE A 356 -53.49 -72.89 159.98
CA ILE A 356 -52.62 -72.48 161.10
C ILE A 356 -53.42 -71.95 162.29
N THR A 357 -54.51 -71.23 162.05
CA THR A 357 -55.45 -70.78 163.09
C THR A 357 -56.17 -71.96 163.76
N GLU A 358 -56.58 -72.98 162.98
CA GLU A 358 -57.28 -74.15 163.50
C GLU A 358 -56.37 -75.07 164.35
N LEU A 359 -55.09 -75.20 163.98
CA LEU A 359 -54.09 -75.90 164.80
C LEU A 359 -53.72 -75.14 166.08
N SER A 360 -53.74 -73.81 166.06
CA SER A 360 -53.46 -72.98 167.24
C SER A 360 -54.60 -73.02 168.27
N GLN A 361 -55.84 -73.20 167.82
CA GLN A 361 -57.01 -73.40 168.68
C GLN A 361 -57.02 -74.79 169.32
N GLN A 362 -56.66 -75.84 168.58
CA GLN A 362 -56.55 -77.21 169.10
C GLN A 362 -55.40 -77.37 170.12
N LEU A 363 -54.34 -76.56 170.02
CA LEU A 363 -53.23 -76.55 170.98
C LEU A 363 -53.60 -75.88 172.33
N ASN A 364 -54.49 -74.90 172.32
CA ASN A 364 -54.96 -74.23 173.54
C ASN A 364 -56.05 -75.05 174.27
N GLU A 365 -56.92 -75.74 173.53
CA GLU A 365 -57.93 -76.65 174.11
C GLU A 365 -57.29 -77.90 174.76
N THR A 366 -56.15 -78.36 174.25
CA THR A 366 -55.39 -79.47 174.86
C THR A 366 -54.61 -79.03 176.10
N ARG A 367 -54.20 -77.75 176.17
CA ARG A 367 -53.51 -77.16 177.33
C ARG A 367 -54.45 -76.91 178.52
N GLU A 368 -55.69 -76.51 178.28
CA GLU A 368 -56.71 -76.34 179.34
C GLU A 368 -57.21 -77.70 179.89
N ARG A 369 -57.30 -78.73 179.04
CA ARG A 369 -57.63 -80.11 179.48
C ARG A 369 -56.53 -80.74 180.34
N LEU A 370 -55.27 -80.35 180.17
CA LEU A 370 -54.16 -80.82 181.00
C LEU A 370 -54.17 -80.18 182.41
N SER A 371 -54.55 -78.90 182.51
CA SER A 371 -54.65 -78.17 183.79
C SER A 371 -55.83 -78.65 184.64
N SER A 372 -56.93 -79.10 184.02
CA SER A 372 -58.08 -79.68 184.72
C SER A 372 -57.79 -81.10 185.25
N ASN A 373 -56.97 -81.89 184.55
CA ASN A 373 -56.60 -83.25 184.96
C ASN A 373 -55.56 -83.30 186.09
N GLN A 374 -54.82 -82.21 186.31
CA GLN A 374 -53.84 -82.10 187.40
C GLN A 374 -54.48 -81.76 188.76
N GLN A 375 -55.72 -81.25 188.77
CA GLN A 375 -56.45 -80.89 189.99
C GLN A 375 -57.27 -82.07 190.56
N ASP A 376 -57.71 -83.01 189.71
CA ASP A 376 -58.49 -84.20 190.10
C ASP A 376 -57.66 -85.40 190.57
N LEU A 377 -56.36 -85.46 190.24
CA LEU A 377 -55.43 -86.49 190.75
C LEU A 377 -54.96 -86.21 192.20
N SER A 378 -55.29 -85.05 192.77
CA SER A 378 -55.02 -84.72 194.18
C SER A 378 -56.05 -85.29 195.17
N LYS A 379 -57.16 -85.87 194.67
CA LYS A 379 -58.28 -86.33 195.51
C LYS A 379 -58.62 -87.82 195.37
N LYS A 380 -57.88 -88.59 194.56
CA LYS A 380 -58.11 -90.04 194.37
C LYS A 380 -56.87 -90.89 194.61
N ASP A 381 -56.76 -91.35 195.86
CA ASP A 381 -56.21 -92.64 196.27
C ASP A 381 -54.78 -92.63 196.86
N ALA A 382 -54.50 -92.33 198.13
CA ALA A 382 -55.24 -92.35 199.41
C ALA A 382 -56.12 -93.58 199.73
N ALA A 383 -56.35 -94.49 198.76
CA ALA A 383 -57.20 -95.67 198.92
C ALA A 383 -56.56 -96.98 198.43
N LEU A 384 -55.38 -96.94 197.80
CA LEU A 384 -54.66 -98.14 197.33
C LEU A 384 -53.38 -98.47 198.12
N ASN A 385 -53.24 -97.90 199.32
CA ASN A 385 -52.30 -98.35 200.36
C ASN A 385 -52.84 -99.49 201.24
N LYS A 386 -53.88 -100.21 200.78
CA LYS A 386 -54.43 -101.38 201.49
C LYS A 386 -54.36 -102.68 200.68
N ILE A 387 -53.87 -102.64 199.42
CA ILE A 387 -53.58 -103.81 198.57
C ILE A 387 -52.05 -103.92 198.38
N THR A 388 -51.34 -103.84 199.50
CA THR A 388 -49.88 -103.92 199.59
C THR A 388 -49.34 -105.36 199.72
N LYS A 389 -50.16 -106.41 199.88
CA LYS A 389 -49.62 -107.61 200.57
C LYS A 389 -49.87 -108.98 199.95
N MET A 390 -50.21 -109.10 198.67
CA MET A 390 -50.62 -110.40 198.10
C MET A 390 -49.87 -110.89 196.85
N TRP A 391 -49.10 -110.08 196.12
CA TRP A 391 -48.41 -110.54 194.89
C TRP A 391 -46.89 -110.65 194.99
N GLN A 392 -46.44 -110.83 196.23
CA GLN A 392 -45.04 -111.01 196.61
C GLN A 392 -44.51 -112.44 196.42
N ASP A 393 -45.18 -113.36 195.71
CA ASP A 393 -44.72 -114.77 195.60
C ASP A 393 -44.83 -115.45 194.22
N LEU A 394 -44.89 -114.68 193.11
CA LEU A 394 -44.60 -115.28 191.79
C LEU A 394 -43.90 -114.26 190.87
N ARG A 395 -42.66 -113.86 191.20
CA ARG A 395 -41.46 -114.62 190.79
C ARG A 395 -41.35 -114.59 189.25
N LYS A 396 -40.49 -113.74 188.70
CA LYS A 396 -39.10 -114.10 188.45
C LYS A 396 -39.04 -115.37 187.61
N ASP A 397 -39.14 -115.18 186.31
CA ASP A 397 -38.28 -115.86 185.35
C ASP A 397 -38.31 -115.10 184.01
N VAL A 398 -37.11 -114.63 183.62
CA VAL A 398 -36.62 -114.49 182.23
C VAL A 398 -37.17 -113.27 181.47
N GLU A 399 -36.52 -112.10 181.38
CA GLU A 399 -35.12 -111.77 181.02
C GLU A 399 -34.61 -112.57 179.80
N ASP A 400 -34.65 -111.97 178.59
CA ASP A 400 -33.44 -111.46 177.92
C ASP A 400 -33.56 -111.21 176.39
N ASN A 401 -32.92 -110.10 175.97
CA ASN A 401 -32.08 -109.87 174.78
C ASN A 401 -32.59 -110.02 173.33
N GLY A 402 -32.33 -108.96 172.54
CA GLY A 402 -31.23 -109.03 171.55
C GLY A 402 -31.52 -108.81 170.05
N ALA A 403 -31.06 -107.65 169.55
CA ALA A 403 -30.26 -107.43 168.31
C ALA A 403 -30.82 -107.62 166.86
N THR A 404 -30.64 -106.51 166.10
CA THR A 404 -30.10 -106.29 164.73
C THR A 404 -30.84 -106.59 163.39
N PHE A 405 -30.51 -105.70 162.42
CA PHE A 405 -30.47 -105.77 160.93
C PHE A 405 -31.66 -105.28 160.03
N ALA A 406 -31.42 -104.09 159.44
CA ALA A 406 -31.38 -103.67 158.01
C ALA A 406 -32.50 -103.89 156.95
N ALA A 407 -32.63 -102.81 156.13
CA ALA A 407 -32.76 -102.73 154.65
C ALA A 407 -34.13 -102.56 153.96
N ALA A 408 -34.05 -101.72 152.89
CA ALA A 408 -34.89 -101.55 151.68
C ALA A 408 -36.10 -100.59 151.75
N ARG A 409 -36.41 -99.73 150.75
CA ARG A 409 -35.74 -99.19 149.54
C ARG A 409 -36.75 -98.24 148.82
N ASP A 410 -36.19 -97.30 148.04
CA ASP A 410 -36.66 -96.67 146.78
C ASP A 410 -37.85 -95.68 146.69
N GLY A 411 -37.55 -94.58 145.96
CA GLY A 411 -38.43 -93.78 145.08
C GLY A 411 -38.41 -92.26 145.33
N ASP A 412 -38.08 -91.34 144.41
CA ASP A 412 -37.56 -91.38 143.03
C ASP A 412 -37.21 -89.92 142.60
N ALA A 413 -36.07 -89.64 141.97
CA ALA A 413 -35.81 -89.67 140.51
C ALA A 413 -36.37 -88.50 139.65
N ALA A 414 -36.49 -87.27 140.18
CA ALA A 414 -36.88 -86.08 139.39
C ALA A 414 -35.77 -85.03 139.13
N THR A 415 -34.66 -85.05 139.88
CA THR A 415 -33.71 -83.92 139.88
C THR A 415 -32.45 -84.11 139.01
N ILE A 416 -32.21 -85.31 138.46
CA ILE A 416 -30.97 -85.62 137.71
C ILE A 416 -31.15 -85.55 136.17
N THR A 417 -32.38 -85.51 135.66
CA THR A 417 -32.66 -85.35 134.21
C THR A 417 -32.50 -83.92 133.73
N HIS A 418 -32.83 -82.91 134.55
CA HIS A 418 -32.79 -81.51 134.12
C HIS A 418 -31.36 -81.00 133.85
N LEU A 419 -30.38 -81.42 134.66
CA LEU A 419 -28.98 -80.99 134.50
C LEU A 419 -28.25 -81.65 133.30
N ARG A 420 -28.80 -82.74 132.74
CA ARG A 420 -28.24 -83.37 131.52
C ARG A 420 -28.78 -82.75 130.22
N GLN A 421 -29.91 -82.04 130.28
CA GLN A 421 -30.49 -81.36 129.13
C GLN A 421 -29.81 -80.02 128.87
N ASP A 422 -29.43 -79.32 129.93
CA ASP A 422 -28.74 -78.02 129.84
C ASP A 422 -27.32 -78.15 129.26
N LEU A 423 -26.65 -79.30 129.43
CA LEU A 423 -25.32 -79.54 128.86
C LEU A 423 -25.36 -79.78 127.32
N ARG A 424 -26.42 -80.41 126.80
CA ARG A 424 -26.56 -80.66 125.34
C ARG A 424 -26.91 -79.40 124.56
N SER A 425 -27.69 -78.49 125.16
CA SER A 425 -28.01 -77.20 124.55
C SER A 425 -26.78 -76.30 124.35
N ALA A 426 -25.74 -76.47 125.17
CA ALA A 426 -24.49 -75.70 125.06
C ALA A 426 -23.55 -76.26 123.96
N GLU A 427 -23.57 -77.58 123.72
CA GLU A 427 -22.77 -78.23 122.67
C GLU A 427 -23.30 -77.92 121.26
N ASP A 428 -24.62 -77.85 121.07
CA ASP A 428 -25.22 -77.50 119.78
C ASP A 428 -24.90 -76.06 119.35
N GLN A 429 -24.81 -75.11 120.30
CA GLN A 429 -24.46 -73.71 120.01
C GLN A 429 -23.00 -73.53 119.56
N LEU A 430 -22.07 -74.39 120.00
CA LEU A 430 -20.67 -74.36 119.56
C LEU A 430 -20.49 -74.89 118.12
N SER A 431 -21.35 -75.79 117.66
CA SER A 431 -21.31 -76.32 116.28
C SER A 431 -21.70 -75.27 115.22
N VAL A 432 -22.62 -74.37 115.57
CA VAL A 432 -23.10 -73.29 114.69
C VAL A 432 -22.03 -72.22 114.47
N VAL A 433 -21.27 -71.90 115.53
CA VAL A 433 -20.19 -70.89 115.45
C VAL A 433 -19.02 -71.36 114.58
N ASN A 434 -18.65 -72.65 114.63
CA ASN A 434 -17.57 -73.18 113.79
C ASN A 434 -17.95 -73.21 112.30
N ARG A 435 -19.22 -73.41 111.96
CA ARG A 435 -19.70 -73.40 110.58
C ARG A 435 -19.63 -72.00 109.94
N VAL A 436 -19.95 -70.95 110.71
CA VAL A 436 -19.87 -69.55 110.25
C VAL A 436 -18.42 -69.10 110.03
N LEU A 437 -17.47 -69.63 110.82
CA LEU A 437 -16.05 -69.33 110.66
C LEU A 437 -15.45 -69.92 109.38
N GLU A 438 -15.82 -71.15 109.02
CA GLU A 438 -15.35 -71.81 107.79
C GLU A 438 -15.90 -71.16 106.51
N GLU A 439 -17.13 -70.66 106.56
CA GLU A 439 -17.78 -69.96 105.44
C GLU A 439 -17.08 -68.61 105.17
N SER A 440 -16.71 -67.90 106.24
CA SER A 440 -15.95 -66.64 106.17
C SER A 440 -14.54 -66.82 105.57
N GLN A 441 -13.86 -67.94 105.85
CA GLN A 441 -12.53 -68.23 105.28
C GLN A 441 -12.57 -68.61 103.80
N ARG A 442 -13.70 -69.14 103.32
CA ARG A 442 -13.91 -69.50 101.91
C ARG A 442 -14.09 -68.25 101.04
N GLU A 443 -14.86 -67.26 101.51
CA GLU A 443 -15.06 -65.97 100.83
C GLU A 443 -13.78 -65.15 100.69
N ILE A 444 -12.91 -65.17 101.70
CA ILE A 444 -11.60 -64.48 101.65
C ILE A 444 -10.69 -65.07 100.57
N SER A 445 -10.73 -66.39 100.37
CA SER A 445 -9.91 -67.08 99.37
C SER A 445 -10.38 -66.80 97.93
N GLU A 446 -11.70 -66.66 97.72
CA GLU A 446 -12.27 -66.29 96.42
C GLU A 446 -11.93 -64.84 96.03
N LEU A 447 -11.98 -63.91 96.99
CA LEU A 447 -11.61 -62.50 96.77
C LEU A 447 -10.12 -62.32 96.40
N GLN A 448 -9.22 -63.11 96.99
CA GLN A 448 -7.79 -63.09 96.62
C GLN A 448 -7.55 -63.60 95.19
N SER A 449 -8.27 -64.63 94.76
CA SER A 449 -8.16 -65.17 93.39
C SER A 449 -8.77 -64.25 92.31
N SER A 450 -9.70 -63.38 92.69
CA SER A 450 -10.31 -62.35 91.83
C SER A 450 -9.35 -61.16 91.63
N ALA A 451 -8.73 -60.69 92.71
CA ALA A 451 -7.77 -59.58 92.67
C ALA A 451 -6.52 -59.90 91.83
N GLN A 452 -6.02 -61.14 91.87
CA GLN A 452 -4.85 -61.55 91.10
C GLN A 452 -5.10 -61.65 89.58
N ARG A 453 -6.35 -61.92 89.17
CA ARG A 453 -6.77 -61.95 87.76
C ARG A 453 -6.97 -60.55 87.17
N ALA A 454 -7.35 -59.56 88.00
CA ALA A 454 -7.43 -58.15 87.58
C ALA A 454 -6.03 -57.56 87.33
N ALA A 455 -5.08 -57.80 88.24
CA ALA A 455 -3.71 -57.29 88.11
C ALA A 455 -2.96 -57.80 86.86
N GLN A 456 -3.21 -59.05 86.43
CA GLN A 456 -2.60 -59.60 85.20
C GLN A 456 -3.19 -59.02 83.92
N ARG A 457 -4.46 -58.60 83.92
CA ARG A 457 -5.08 -57.93 82.77
C ARG A 457 -4.53 -56.52 82.58
N ASP A 458 -4.34 -55.78 83.67
CA ASP A 458 -3.88 -54.40 83.60
C ASP A 458 -2.41 -54.31 83.18
N SER A 459 -1.56 -55.27 83.59
CA SER A 459 -0.16 -55.35 83.12
C SER A 459 -0.05 -55.56 81.61
N ALA A 460 -0.91 -56.41 81.01
CA ALA A 460 -0.88 -56.68 79.57
C ALA A 460 -1.33 -55.47 78.72
N VAL A 461 -2.23 -54.65 79.25
CA VAL A 461 -2.70 -53.42 78.58
C VAL A 461 -1.62 -52.32 78.63
N ILE A 462 -0.91 -52.20 79.75
CA ILE A 462 0.18 -51.23 79.92
C ILE A 462 1.35 -51.56 78.98
N ASP A 463 1.74 -52.83 78.85
CA ASP A 463 2.81 -53.24 77.93
C ASP A 463 2.43 -52.99 76.46
N GLY A 464 1.16 -53.20 76.10
CA GLY A 464 0.65 -52.91 74.75
C GLY A 464 0.62 -51.43 74.39
N LEU A 465 0.31 -50.55 75.36
CA LEU A 465 0.30 -49.10 75.15
C LEU A 465 1.72 -48.51 75.12
N THR A 466 2.63 -49.04 75.94
CA THR A 466 4.03 -48.60 75.98
C THR A 466 4.76 -48.91 74.67
N GLY A 467 4.54 -50.10 74.10
CA GLY A 467 5.10 -50.46 72.78
C GLY A 467 4.55 -49.63 71.62
N ARG A 468 3.28 -49.19 71.67
CA ARG A 468 2.72 -48.28 70.65
C ARG A 468 3.33 -46.88 70.74
N LEU A 469 3.52 -46.35 71.95
CA LEU A 469 4.12 -45.02 72.17
C LEU A 469 5.58 -44.95 71.68
N GLU A 470 6.38 -45.99 71.88
CA GLU A 470 7.76 -46.04 71.33
C GLU A 470 7.79 -46.08 69.80
N LEU A 471 6.80 -46.72 69.17
CA LEU A 471 6.66 -46.76 67.71
C LEU A 471 6.32 -45.37 67.12
N TYR A 472 5.41 -44.63 67.77
CA TYR A 472 5.07 -43.25 67.40
C TYR A 472 6.24 -42.28 67.58
N ARG A 473 7.09 -42.51 68.60
CA ARG A 473 8.25 -41.67 68.90
C ARG A 473 9.40 -41.85 67.91
N ASN A 474 9.69 -43.07 67.49
CA ASN A 474 10.84 -43.37 66.63
C ASN A 474 10.50 -43.34 65.12
N HIS A 475 9.25 -43.61 64.75
CA HIS A 475 8.82 -43.67 63.35
C HIS A 475 7.41 -43.09 63.13
N PRO A 476 7.23 -41.76 63.30
CA PRO A 476 5.91 -41.11 63.28
C PRO A 476 5.14 -41.33 61.97
N PHE A 477 5.84 -41.37 60.83
CA PHE A 477 5.21 -41.64 59.53
C PHE A 477 4.75 -43.10 59.37
N ARG A 478 5.52 -44.07 59.89
CA ARG A 478 5.13 -45.49 59.83
C ARG A 478 3.92 -45.77 60.72
N ALA A 479 3.87 -45.11 61.88
CA ALA A 479 2.73 -45.19 62.78
C ALA A 479 1.48 -44.58 62.14
N PHE A 480 1.58 -43.41 61.49
CA PHE A 480 0.47 -42.80 60.73
C PHE A 480 -0.10 -43.72 59.64
N PHE A 481 0.77 -44.39 58.86
CA PHE A 481 0.32 -45.32 57.82
C PHE A 481 -0.26 -46.64 58.36
N MET A 482 0.22 -47.14 59.50
CA MET A 482 -0.36 -48.32 60.17
C MET A 482 -1.76 -48.01 60.73
N THR A 483 -1.95 -46.84 61.32
CA THR A 483 -3.25 -46.39 61.83
C THR A 483 -4.24 -46.13 60.69
N LEU A 484 -3.76 -45.63 59.54
CA LEU A 484 -4.54 -45.56 58.31
C LEU A 484 -4.91 -46.96 57.77
N ALA A 485 -3.99 -47.94 57.83
CA ALA A 485 -4.26 -49.30 57.38
C ALA A 485 -5.24 -50.06 58.31
N GLU A 486 -5.23 -49.77 59.62
CA GLU A 486 -6.20 -50.29 60.60
C GLU A 486 -7.57 -49.61 60.46
N ALA A 487 -7.62 -48.30 60.20
CA ALA A 487 -8.88 -47.56 60.01
C ALA A 487 -9.56 -47.86 58.65
N PHE A 488 -8.80 -48.23 57.62
CA PHE A 488 -9.31 -48.47 56.26
C PHE A 488 -9.27 -49.94 55.81
N GLY A 489 -9.20 -50.90 56.74
CA GLY A 489 -9.50 -52.32 56.53
C GLY A 489 -9.09 -52.92 55.17
N ARG A 490 -7.87 -53.49 55.07
CA ARG A 490 -7.38 -54.34 53.96
C ARG A 490 -7.96 -54.05 52.55
N GLN A 491 -7.81 -52.84 52.03
CA GLN A 491 -7.59 -52.58 50.59
C GLN A 491 -7.29 -51.08 50.32
N PRO A 492 -6.01 -50.67 50.19
CA PRO A 492 -5.70 -49.36 49.64
C PRO A 492 -4.58 -49.44 48.60
N MET A 493 -4.88 -49.94 47.39
CA MET A 493 -4.00 -49.84 46.22
C MET A 493 -4.80 -49.35 45.00
N ALA A 494 -5.58 -48.28 45.17
CA ALA A 494 -6.27 -47.61 44.06
C ALA A 494 -6.15 -46.06 44.08
N PHE A 495 -5.50 -45.47 45.09
CA PHE A 495 -5.45 -44.01 45.25
C PHE A 495 -4.09 -43.38 44.88
N LEU A 496 -3.09 -44.17 44.45
CA LEU A 496 -1.73 -43.70 44.15
C LEU A 496 -1.30 -43.86 42.67
N GLU A 497 -2.24 -43.85 41.73
CA GLU A 497 -1.94 -43.77 40.29
C GLU A 497 -2.26 -42.39 39.65
N GLY A 498 -2.91 -41.47 40.38
CA GLY A 498 -3.35 -40.18 39.84
C GLY A 498 -2.36 -39.00 39.89
N LEU A 499 -1.18 -39.14 40.51
CA LEU A 499 -0.30 -37.99 40.82
C LEU A 499 1.15 -38.14 40.32
N ARG A 500 1.35 -38.77 39.16
CA ARG A 500 2.70 -38.99 38.60
C ARG A 500 2.87 -38.57 37.13
N VAL A 501 2.41 -37.39 36.72
CA VAL A 501 2.97 -36.72 35.51
C VAL A 501 3.07 -35.21 35.72
N ALA A 502 4.10 -34.77 36.43
CA ALA A 502 4.65 -33.44 36.29
C ALA A 502 6.08 -33.42 36.82
N ARG A 503 7.08 -33.61 35.92
CA ARG A 503 8.18 -32.65 35.70
C ARG A 503 9.42 -33.22 34.99
N PHE A 504 9.90 -32.36 34.08
CA PHE A 504 11.29 -32.12 33.65
C PHE A 504 12.07 -33.24 32.96
N ASN A 505 12.39 -33.00 31.67
CA ASN A 505 13.72 -33.30 31.15
C ASN A 505 14.25 -32.09 30.35
N LYS A 506 15.45 -31.68 30.74
CA LYS A 506 16.35 -30.73 30.09
C LYS A 506 17.42 -31.57 29.39
N VAL A 507 17.91 -31.19 28.21
CA VAL A 507 19.32 -31.34 27.71
C VAL A 507 19.39 -31.36 26.15
N VAL A 508 20.01 -30.29 25.62
CA VAL A 508 21.11 -30.24 24.62
C VAL A 508 20.90 -30.64 23.14
N ARG A 509 21.10 -29.59 22.30
CA ARG A 509 21.81 -29.45 21.01
C ARG A 509 21.49 -30.29 19.75
N SER A 510 21.51 -29.51 18.66
CA SER A 510 22.11 -29.69 17.32
C SER A 510 21.31 -30.34 16.19
N ALA A 511 20.99 -29.47 15.22
CA ALA A 511 21.34 -29.52 13.80
C ALA A 511 20.88 -30.70 12.92
N SER A 512 20.08 -30.37 11.90
CA SER A 512 20.04 -30.87 10.49
C SER A 512 18.61 -30.70 9.98
N SER A 513 18.34 -29.75 9.08
CA SER A 513 18.37 -29.91 7.61
C SER A 513 17.55 -31.08 7.08
N GLY A 514 16.51 -30.79 6.29
CA GLY A 514 15.72 -31.78 5.55
C GLY A 514 14.31 -31.24 5.35
N VAL A 515 14.04 -30.44 4.31
CA VAL A 515 13.75 -30.89 2.93
C VAL A 515 12.40 -31.63 2.89
N GLU A 516 11.42 -30.93 2.33
CA GLU A 516 10.30 -31.42 1.50
C GLU A 516 10.66 -32.67 0.65
N PRO A 517 9.74 -33.38 -0.06
CA PRO A 517 8.39 -32.98 -0.48
C PRO A 517 7.34 -34.12 -0.38
N VAL A 518 6.12 -33.80 -0.85
CA VAL A 518 5.32 -34.52 -1.88
C VAL A 518 3.83 -34.71 -1.50
N ASP A 519 3.01 -34.19 -2.41
CA ASP A 519 1.61 -34.49 -2.80
C ASP A 519 0.44 -34.23 -1.84
N LYS A 520 -0.18 -33.04 -1.96
CA LYS A 520 -1.35 -32.79 -2.84
C LYS A 520 -1.75 -31.34 -2.90
#